data_AF-A0A5C4T0X9-F1
#
_entry.id   AF-A0A5C4T0X9-F1
#
_cell.length_a   1.000
_cell.length_b   1.000
_cell.length_c   1.000
_cell.angle_alpha   90.00
_cell.angle_beta   90.00
_cell.angle_gamma   90.00
#
_symmetry.space_group_name_H-M   'P 1'
#
loop_
_entity.id
_entity.type
_entity.pdbx_description
1 polymer ?
#
loop_
_entity_poly.entity_id
_entity_poly.type
_entity_poly.pdbx_seq_one_letter_code
_entity_poly.pdbx_strand_id
1 'polypeptide(L)'
;MKDADWERLLRQSLAPTVEPEEQLNQSIIHQIEKHRQTKPKYKKRLSTALLAAALLLVLSVSAYAATKLLNANQVAVQFGDRLLANAFASADALRIDQSQNSGDYHFTLHGLVSGSGLSEFPNASEQIFPDRTYAVVSISRQDGKPMPDVADPEYGKDPFFISPLIKGLEPWKFNIVTMNGSYSEDVIDGVMYRLIACDQIEIFADKGVYLAISSGSPFYNNKAFAYDAATGEMHANADYPGAAVLFDLLLDPAKADPVKAEAYMEEQTKEKESDADAEQPQWVTSMEELRAKVRSGESIEETIRESIQEVDYDDSGNIQYIYEGWKYTTPPEQIFKEGQVGFSDHFSIIVENDGYKALLFYRDENGVITGRLVVLDSSVNLEAK
;
A
#
# COMPACT_ATOMS: atom_id res chain seq x y z
N MET A 1 -24.66 -64.97 -11.35
CA MET A 1 -24.53 -64.63 -9.92
C MET A 1 -24.91 -63.17 -9.79
N LYS A 2 -25.81 -62.81 -8.88
CA LYS A 2 -26.31 -61.43 -8.74
C LYS A 2 -25.41 -60.65 -7.78
N ASP A 3 -25.36 -59.32 -7.88
CA ASP A 3 -24.49 -58.47 -7.02
C ASP A 3 -24.76 -58.65 -5.53
N ALA A 4 -26.00 -58.97 -5.16
CA ALA A 4 -26.38 -59.34 -3.79
C ALA A 4 -25.67 -60.61 -3.26
N ASP A 5 -25.28 -61.53 -4.15
CA ASP A 5 -24.53 -62.73 -3.78
C ASP A 5 -23.07 -62.38 -3.44
N TRP A 6 -22.49 -61.40 -4.14
CA TRP A 6 -21.13 -60.89 -3.87
C TRP A 6 -21.07 -60.11 -2.56
N GLU A 7 -22.06 -59.25 -2.31
CA GLU A 7 -22.11 -58.43 -1.11
C GLU A 7 -22.30 -59.28 0.16
N ARG A 8 -23.06 -60.37 0.04
CA ARG A 8 -23.22 -61.36 1.12
C ARG A 8 -21.94 -62.14 1.38
N LEU A 9 -21.21 -62.55 0.34
CA LEU A 9 -19.92 -63.23 0.47
C LEU A 9 -18.85 -62.31 1.08
N LEU A 10 -18.83 -61.03 0.70
CA LEU A 10 -17.94 -60.02 1.29
C LEU A 10 -18.23 -59.75 2.77
N ARG A 11 -19.51 -59.65 3.15
CA ARG A 11 -19.88 -59.46 4.57
C ARG A 11 -19.55 -60.68 5.42
N GLN A 12 -19.64 -61.89 4.85
CA GLN A 12 -19.26 -63.11 5.57
C GLN A 12 -17.73 -63.31 5.66
N SER A 13 -16.94 -62.78 4.72
CA SER A 13 -15.48 -62.85 4.78
C SER A 13 -14.85 -61.76 5.65
N LEU A 14 -15.53 -60.63 5.84
CA LEU A 14 -15.04 -59.47 6.60
C LEU A 14 -15.61 -59.36 8.02
N ALA A 15 -16.55 -60.23 8.41
CA ALA A 15 -17.01 -60.31 9.78
C ALA A 15 -15.90 -60.94 10.64
N PRO A 16 -15.33 -60.23 11.63
CA PRO A 16 -14.29 -60.80 12.48
C PRO A 16 -14.85 -61.99 13.25
N THR A 17 -14.23 -63.16 13.10
CA THR A 17 -14.62 -64.42 13.75
C THR A 17 -14.22 -64.52 15.22
N VAL A 18 -13.68 -63.44 15.79
CA VAL A 18 -13.24 -63.36 17.18
C VAL A 18 -13.76 -62.05 17.75
N GLU A 19 -14.74 -62.14 18.66
CA GLU A 19 -15.01 -61.03 19.57
C GLU A 19 -13.74 -60.76 20.37
N PRO A 20 -13.27 -59.50 20.46
CA PRO A 20 -12.07 -59.18 21.21
C PRO A 20 -12.26 -59.62 22.67
N GLU A 21 -11.29 -60.37 23.19
CA GLU A 21 -11.36 -60.93 24.54
C GLU A 21 -11.70 -59.83 25.55
N GLU A 22 -12.64 -60.12 26.46
CA GLU A 22 -13.12 -59.17 27.46
C GLU A 22 -11.99 -58.63 28.35
N GLN A 23 -10.92 -59.41 28.50
CA GLN A 23 -9.67 -59.02 29.15
C GLN A 23 -8.91 -57.92 28.40
N LEU A 24 -8.93 -57.92 27.06
CA LEU A 24 -8.34 -56.87 26.24
C LEU A 24 -9.11 -55.56 26.42
N ASN A 25 -10.44 -55.60 26.42
CA ASN A 25 -11.26 -54.41 26.69
C ASN A 25 -11.07 -53.89 28.11
N GLN A 26 -10.99 -54.77 29.11
CA GLN A 26 -10.67 -54.37 30.49
C GLN A 26 -9.25 -53.77 30.59
N SER A 27 -8.27 -54.33 29.88
CA SER A 27 -6.90 -53.80 29.88
C SER A 27 -6.81 -52.42 29.21
N ILE A 28 -7.59 -52.17 28.15
CA ILE A 28 -7.68 -50.88 27.45
C ILE A 28 -8.39 -49.86 28.35
N ILE A 29 -9.52 -50.22 28.97
CA ILE A 29 -10.22 -49.35 29.93
C ILE A 29 -9.30 -49.02 31.12
N HIS A 30 -8.59 -50.01 31.66
CA HIS A 30 -7.67 -49.82 32.77
C HIS A 30 -6.43 -49.00 32.37
N GLN A 31 -5.91 -49.15 31.14
CA GLN A 31 -4.83 -48.30 30.62
C GLN A 31 -5.28 -46.85 30.40
N ILE A 32 -6.51 -46.64 29.93
CA ILE A 32 -7.12 -45.31 29.76
C ILE A 32 -7.37 -44.65 31.13
N GLU A 33 -7.84 -45.40 32.13
CA GLU A 33 -8.00 -44.90 33.50
C GLU A 33 -6.66 -44.56 34.18
N LYS A 34 -5.64 -45.39 33.95
CA LYS A 34 -4.28 -45.19 34.49
C LYS A 34 -3.57 -44.01 33.81
N HIS A 35 -3.85 -43.74 32.53
CA HIS A 35 -3.42 -42.52 31.83
C HIS A 35 -4.24 -41.28 32.22
N ARG A 36 -5.47 -41.45 32.75
CA ARG A 36 -6.25 -40.35 33.33
C ARG A 36 -5.84 -39.97 34.76
N GLN A 37 -5.16 -40.85 35.50
CA GLN A 37 -4.85 -40.64 36.93
C GLN A 37 -3.40 -40.24 37.27
N THR A 38 -2.58 -39.79 36.31
CA THR A 38 -1.22 -39.33 36.60
C THR A 38 -0.97 -37.89 36.14
N LYS A 39 -1.53 -36.92 36.87
CA LYS A 39 -0.89 -35.61 37.07
C LYS A 39 -1.06 -35.17 38.53
N PRO A 40 0.03 -34.79 39.23
CA PRO A 40 -0.06 -34.28 40.59
C PRO A 40 -0.82 -32.94 40.61
N LYS A 41 -1.77 -32.81 41.54
CA LYS A 41 -2.51 -31.57 41.79
C LYS A 41 -1.60 -30.52 42.44
N TYR A 42 -0.83 -29.80 41.64
CA TYR A 42 -0.40 -28.45 42.04
C TYR A 42 -1.55 -27.49 41.80
N LYS A 43 -2.30 -27.18 42.86
CA LYS A 43 -3.24 -26.05 42.85
C LYS A 43 -2.43 -24.75 42.91
N LYS A 44 -1.88 -24.30 41.78
CA LYS A 44 -1.75 -22.87 41.55
C LYS A 44 -3.05 -22.42 40.91
N ARG A 45 -3.85 -21.68 41.67
CA ARG A 45 -4.91 -20.83 41.09
C ARG A 45 -4.19 -19.80 40.23
N LEU A 46 -3.82 -20.15 39.00
CA LEU A 46 -3.71 -19.13 37.97
C LEU A 46 -5.15 -18.69 37.73
N SER A 47 -5.47 -17.54 38.30
CA SER A 47 -6.69 -16.82 37.98
C SER A 47 -6.84 -16.81 36.47
N THR A 48 -8.02 -17.15 35.95
CA THR A 48 -8.37 -16.95 34.54
C THR A 48 -8.11 -15.51 34.08
N ALA A 49 -7.95 -14.56 35.01
CA ALA A 49 -7.47 -13.21 34.75
C ALA A 49 -6.01 -13.14 34.22
N LEU A 50 -5.12 -14.07 34.56
CA LEU A 50 -3.71 -14.06 34.11
C LEU A 50 -3.52 -14.59 32.68
N LEU A 51 -4.36 -15.55 32.25
CA LEU A 51 -4.39 -16.02 30.87
C LEU A 51 -5.12 -15.03 29.94
N ALA A 52 -6.16 -14.37 30.45
CA ALA A 52 -6.76 -13.23 29.76
C ALA A 52 -5.78 -12.04 29.66
N ALA A 53 -5.01 -11.75 30.71
CA ALA A 53 -3.98 -10.70 30.67
C ALA A 53 -2.84 -11.02 29.68
N ALA A 54 -2.40 -12.28 29.55
CA ALA A 54 -1.37 -12.65 28.57
C ALA A 54 -1.85 -12.57 27.11
N LEU A 55 -3.15 -12.80 26.85
CA LEU A 55 -3.77 -12.60 25.54
C LEU A 55 -4.15 -11.13 25.27
N LEU A 56 -4.43 -10.34 26.31
CA LEU A 56 -4.67 -8.89 26.20
C LEU A 56 -3.37 -8.08 26.05
N LEU A 57 -2.20 -8.65 26.37
CA LEU A 57 -0.91 -7.99 26.17
C LEU A 57 -0.40 -8.02 24.71
N VAL A 58 -1.05 -8.79 23.82
CA VAL A 58 -0.79 -8.74 22.36
C VAL A 58 -1.80 -7.84 21.64
N LEU A 59 -2.85 -7.39 22.34
CA LEU A 59 -3.80 -6.41 21.85
C LEU A 59 -3.76 -5.22 22.79
N SER A 60 -2.71 -4.40 22.68
CA SER A 60 -2.75 -3.03 23.18
C SER A 60 -3.76 -2.25 22.34
N VAL A 61 -5.04 -2.52 22.56
CA VAL A 61 -6.13 -1.61 22.20
C VAL A 61 -5.99 -0.47 23.19
N SER A 62 -5.09 0.46 22.89
CA SER A 62 -5.19 1.82 23.39
C SER A 62 -6.62 2.25 23.10
N ALA A 63 -7.32 2.72 24.14
CA ALA A 63 -8.62 3.35 24.03
C ALA A 63 -8.46 4.65 23.24
N TYR A 64 -8.18 4.53 21.95
CA TYR A 64 -8.40 5.60 21.00
C TYR A 64 -9.91 5.81 20.99
N ALA A 65 -10.35 7.06 21.11
CA ALA A 65 -11.73 7.39 20.81
C ALA A 65 -12.07 6.70 19.49
N ALA A 66 -13.17 5.96 19.43
CA ALA A 66 -13.61 5.34 18.19
C ALA A 66 -14.05 6.46 17.23
N THR A 67 -13.08 7.22 16.69
CA THR A 67 -13.29 8.01 15.49
C THR A 67 -13.73 7.01 14.46
N LYS A 68 -14.92 7.20 13.93
CA LYS A 68 -15.44 6.35 12.87
C LYS A 68 -14.57 6.60 11.65
N LEU A 69 -13.50 5.80 11.50
CA LEU A 69 -12.62 5.89 10.34
C LEU A 69 -13.45 5.69 9.08
N LEU A 70 -13.07 6.41 8.03
CA LEU A 70 -13.58 6.15 6.71
C LEU A 70 -13.09 4.78 6.26
N ASN A 71 -13.98 3.98 5.69
CA ASN A 71 -13.58 2.76 5.02
C ASN A 71 -13.03 3.08 3.62
N ALA A 72 -12.47 2.07 2.93
CA ALA A 72 -11.83 2.27 1.63
C ALA A 72 -12.75 2.92 0.57
N ASN A 73 -14.03 2.54 0.52
CA ASN A 73 -14.98 3.14 -0.44
C ASN A 73 -15.28 4.60 -0.11
N GLN A 74 -15.37 4.98 1.17
CA GLN A 74 -15.57 6.37 1.57
C GLN A 74 -14.35 7.23 1.28
N VAL A 75 -13.14 6.70 1.48
CA VAL A 75 -11.89 7.41 1.14
C VAL A 75 -11.84 7.69 -0.36
N ALA A 76 -12.14 6.70 -1.21
CA ALA A 76 -12.18 6.92 -2.66
C ALA A 76 -13.21 7.99 -3.07
N VAL A 77 -14.39 8.04 -2.42
CA VAL A 77 -15.36 9.13 -2.63
C VAL A 77 -14.79 10.49 -2.23
N GLN A 78 -14.10 10.58 -1.09
CA GLN A 78 -13.47 11.84 -0.66
C GLN A 78 -12.40 12.30 -1.64
N PHE A 79 -11.71 11.37 -2.29
CA PHE A 79 -10.69 11.67 -3.29
C PHE A 79 -11.31 11.94 -4.68
N GLY A 80 -12.63 11.97 -4.79
CA GLY A 80 -13.35 12.29 -6.02
C GLY A 80 -13.46 11.14 -7.01
N ASP A 81 -13.03 9.92 -6.67
CA ASP A 81 -13.01 8.76 -7.57
C ASP A 81 -14.18 7.81 -7.26
N ARG A 82 -15.30 8.04 -7.95
CA ARG A 82 -16.54 7.29 -7.72
C ARG A 82 -16.47 5.88 -8.32
N LEU A 83 -15.71 5.71 -9.41
CA LEU A 83 -15.52 4.38 -10.00
C LEU A 83 -14.73 3.49 -9.06
N LEU A 84 -13.65 4.02 -8.49
CA LEU A 84 -12.84 3.29 -7.52
C LEU A 84 -13.59 3.04 -6.21
N ALA A 85 -14.41 3.99 -5.77
CA ALA A 85 -15.29 3.77 -4.64
C ALA A 85 -16.26 2.60 -4.86
N ASN A 86 -16.82 2.45 -6.06
CA ASN A 86 -17.66 1.31 -6.41
C ASN A 86 -16.86 0.01 -6.44
N ALA A 87 -15.62 0.05 -6.96
CA ALA A 87 -14.73 -1.11 -6.94
C ALA A 87 -14.45 -1.58 -5.51
N PHE A 88 -14.17 -0.67 -4.56
CA PHE A 88 -14.01 -0.99 -3.14
C PHE A 88 -15.29 -1.50 -2.45
N ALA A 89 -16.47 -1.16 -2.97
CA ALA A 89 -17.74 -1.67 -2.46
C ALA A 89 -18.16 -3.02 -3.09
N SER A 90 -17.43 -3.48 -4.11
CA SER A 90 -17.72 -4.73 -4.81
C SER A 90 -17.33 -5.97 -4.01
N ALA A 91 -17.78 -7.14 -4.45
CA ALA A 91 -17.38 -8.42 -3.86
C ALA A 91 -15.92 -8.79 -4.18
N ASP A 92 -15.31 -8.15 -5.18
CA ASP A 92 -13.93 -8.41 -5.60
C ASP A 92 -12.90 -7.68 -4.74
N ALA A 93 -13.34 -6.72 -3.91
CA ALA A 93 -12.49 -6.00 -2.98
C ALA A 93 -12.16 -6.86 -1.74
N LEU A 94 -10.88 -6.89 -1.38
CA LEU A 94 -10.41 -7.49 -0.14
C LEU A 94 -10.55 -6.49 0.99
N ARG A 95 -11.50 -6.76 1.89
CA ARG A 95 -11.71 -5.99 3.12
C ARG A 95 -10.85 -6.55 4.25
N ILE A 96 -10.03 -5.69 4.87
CA ILE A 96 -9.01 -6.09 5.84
C ILE A 96 -9.31 -5.50 7.21
N ASP A 97 -9.49 -4.17 7.33
CA ASP A 97 -9.73 -3.43 8.56
C ASP A 97 -8.77 -3.81 9.73
N GLN A 98 -7.50 -4.08 9.43
CA GLN A 98 -6.50 -4.46 10.43
C GLN A 98 -5.69 -3.25 10.87
N SER A 99 -5.38 -3.17 12.16
CA SER A 99 -4.63 -2.05 12.72
C SER A 99 -3.38 -2.49 13.47
N GLN A 100 -2.33 -1.67 13.40
CA GLN A 100 -1.06 -1.88 14.10
C GLN A 100 -0.51 -0.55 14.64
N ASN A 101 0.13 -0.61 15.81
CA ASN A 101 0.84 0.52 16.41
C ASN A 101 2.33 0.37 16.14
N SER A 102 3.00 1.44 15.74
CA SER A 102 4.46 1.48 15.62
C SER A 102 4.96 2.92 15.68
N GLY A 103 6.07 3.16 16.38
CA GLY A 103 6.56 4.50 16.67
C GLY A 103 5.47 5.39 17.29
N ASP A 104 5.32 6.61 16.77
CA ASP A 104 4.32 7.59 17.21
C ASP A 104 2.95 7.43 16.54
N TYR A 105 2.74 6.40 15.72
CA TYR A 105 1.57 6.31 14.83
C TYR A 105 0.75 5.02 15.02
N HIS A 106 -0.55 5.14 14.76
CA HIS A 106 -1.50 4.06 14.59
C HIS A 106 -1.85 3.94 13.11
N PHE A 107 -1.63 2.76 12.54
CA PHE A 107 -1.89 2.46 11.13
C PHE A 107 -3.07 1.51 11.02
N THR A 108 -3.98 1.77 10.08
CA THR A 108 -5.07 0.84 9.72
C THR A 108 -5.05 0.60 8.22
N LEU A 109 -4.94 -0.67 7.83
CA LEU A 109 -5.17 -1.11 6.45
C LEU A 109 -6.64 -1.48 6.28
N HIS A 110 -7.37 -0.67 5.52
CA HIS A 110 -8.82 -0.81 5.34
C HIS A 110 -9.14 -1.92 4.33
N GLY A 111 -8.46 -1.90 3.19
CA GLY A 111 -8.65 -2.90 2.15
C GLY A 111 -7.93 -2.55 0.86
N LEU A 112 -8.06 -3.45 -0.11
CA LEU A 112 -7.49 -3.32 -1.44
C LEU A 112 -8.45 -3.87 -2.52
N VAL A 113 -8.29 -3.40 -3.74
CA VAL A 113 -8.99 -3.92 -4.93
C VAL A 113 -8.03 -3.92 -6.11
N SER A 114 -8.13 -4.95 -6.95
CA SER A 114 -7.27 -5.08 -8.13
C SER A 114 -8.09 -5.37 -9.39
N GLY A 115 -7.57 -4.94 -10.54
CA GLY A 115 -8.19 -5.09 -11.85
C GLY A 115 -7.93 -3.89 -12.75
N SER A 116 -8.51 -3.93 -13.94
CA SER A 116 -8.41 -2.87 -14.95
C SER A 116 -9.60 -1.92 -14.95
N GLY A 117 -9.35 -0.67 -15.35
CA GLY A 117 -10.40 0.35 -15.51
C GLY A 117 -11.16 0.64 -14.22
N LEU A 118 -10.47 0.59 -13.07
CA LEU A 118 -11.08 0.75 -11.76
C LEU A 118 -11.18 2.21 -11.30
N SER A 119 -10.47 3.14 -11.95
CA SER A 119 -10.39 4.56 -11.56
C SER A 119 -10.89 5.48 -12.67
N GLU A 120 -11.53 6.59 -12.29
CA GLU A 120 -11.85 7.70 -13.22
C GLU A 120 -10.59 8.49 -13.63
N PHE A 121 -9.47 8.29 -12.93
CA PHE A 121 -8.20 8.99 -13.12
C PHE A 121 -7.06 8.02 -13.46
N PRO A 122 -7.10 7.35 -14.63
CA PRO A 122 -6.06 6.40 -15.01
C PRO A 122 -4.71 7.10 -15.13
N ASN A 123 -3.67 6.51 -14.54
CA ASN A 123 -2.31 6.98 -14.74
C ASN A 123 -1.79 6.62 -16.15
N ALA A 124 -0.71 7.29 -16.60
CA ALA A 124 -0.13 7.00 -17.91
C ALA A 124 0.33 5.55 -18.06
N SER A 125 0.84 4.95 -16.97
CA SER A 125 1.24 3.54 -16.94
C SER A 125 0.08 2.57 -17.19
N GLU A 126 -1.18 2.94 -16.90
CA GLU A 126 -2.35 2.09 -17.18
C GLU A 126 -2.61 1.86 -18.67
N GLN A 127 -2.00 2.64 -19.56
CA GLN A 127 -2.05 2.36 -20.99
C GLN A 127 -1.20 1.13 -21.38
N ILE A 128 -0.16 0.85 -20.59
CA ILE A 128 0.80 -0.25 -20.81
C ILE A 128 0.47 -1.42 -19.87
N PHE A 129 0.18 -1.11 -18.60
CA PHE A 129 -0.18 -2.04 -17.53
C PHE A 129 -1.60 -1.73 -17.04
N PRO A 130 -2.64 -2.19 -17.77
CA PRO A 130 -4.03 -1.79 -17.48
C PRO A 130 -4.55 -2.36 -16.15
N ASP A 131 -4.01 -3.47 -15.69
CA ASP A 131 -4.39 -4.06 -14.41
C ASP A 131 -3.60 -3.44 -13.26
N ARG A 132 -4.33 -2.88 -12.28
CA ARG A 132 -3.76 -2.13 -11.15
C ARG A 132 -4.22 -2.71 -9.84
N THR A 133 -3.49 -2.42 -8.77
CA THR A 133 -3.92 -2.64 -7.39
C THR A 133 -4.01 -1.31 -6.66
N TYR A 134 -5.15 -1.07 -6.02
CA TYR A 134 -5.40 0.08 -5.16
C TYR A 134 -5.55 -0.38 -3.70
N ALA A 135 -4.97 0.35 -2.75
CA ALA A 135 -5.14 0.07 -1.32
C ALA A 135 -5.30 1.34 -0.50
N VAL A 136 -6.09 1.25 0.58
CA VAL A 136 -6.37 2.38 1.48
C VAL A 136 -5.81 2.12 2.87
N VAL A 137 -5.00 3.07 3.33
CA VAL A 137 -4.41 3.10 4.66
C VAL A 137 -4.82 4.38 5.37
N SER A 138 -5.13 4.30 6.66
CA SER A 138 -5.20 5.49 7.52
C SER A 138 -4.08 5.52 8.54
N ILE A 139 -3.63 6.73 8.88
CA ILE A 139 -2.54 7.02 9.79
C ILE A 139 -3.02 8.08 10.78
N SER A 140 -2.94 7.78 12.08
CA SER A 140 -3.21 8.75 13.15
C SER A 140 -2.07 8.75 14.17
N ARG A 141 -1.93 9.84 14.92
CA ARG A 141 -0.91 9.93 15.98
C ARG A 141 -1.41 9.22 17.23
N GLN A 142 -0.53 8.44 17.87
CA GLN A 142 -0.83 7.77 19.13
C GLN A 142 -1.00 8.76 20.30
N ASP A 143 -0.39 9.94 20.20
CA ASP A 143 -0.52 11.01 21.21
C ASP A 143 -1.89 11.72 21.16
N GLY A 144 -2.77 11.35 20.24
CA GLY A 144 -4.12 11.89 20.08
C GLY A 144 -4.18 13.27 19.42
N LYS A 145 -3.04 13.84 19.01
CA LYS A 145 -3.04 15.06 18.17
C LYS A 145 -3.48 14.71 16.75
N PRO A 146 -4.12 15.65 16.03
CA PRO A 146 -4.41 15.44 14.61
C PRO A 146 -3.10 15.28 13.82
N MET A 147 -3.15 14.52 12.74
CA MET A 147 -2.14 14.62 11.69
C MET A 147 -2.09 16.06 11.16
N PRO A 148 -0.91 16.60 10.83
CA PRO A 148 -0.81 17.93 10.23
C PRO A 148 -1.62 17.95 8.93
N ASP A 149 -2.50 18.92 8.78
CA ASP A 149 -3.25 19.15 7.55
C ASP A 149 -2.37 19.87 6.52
N VAL A 150 -2.75 19.91 5.26
CA VAL A 150 -2.02 20.50 4.12
C VAL A 150 -1.65 21.98 4.36
N ALA A 151 -2.43 22.69 5.18
CA ALA A 151 -2.14 24.07 5.57
C ALA A 151 -1.09 24.21 6.70
N ASP A 152 -0.79 23.13 7.41
CA ASP A 152 0.11 23.12 8.56
C ASP A 152 1.59 23.08 8.10
N PRO A 153 2.49 23.92 8.65
CA PRO A 153 3.92 23.86 8.35
C PRO A 153 4.59 22.51 8.66
N GLU A 154 4.02 21.70 9.54
CA GLU A 154 4.50 20.35 9.87
C GLU A 154 4.06 19.30 8.83
N TYR A 155 3.20 19.65 7.87
CA TYR A 155 2.75 18.76 6.80
C TYR A 155 3.93 18.25 5.96
N GLY A 156 3.96 16.93 5.77
CA GLY A 156 4.98 16.25 4.98
C GLY A 156 6.40 16.23 5.57
N LYS A 157 6.61 16.73 6.80
CA LYS A 157 7.93 16.66 7.45
C LYS A 157 8.34 15.22 7.81
N ASP A 158 7.36 14.40 8.17
CA ASP A 158 7.53 12.96 8.40
C ASP A 158 6.93 12.19 7.22
N PRO A 159 7.72 11.87 6.17
CA PRO A 159 7.21 11.14 5.03
C PRO A 159 6.97 9.67 5.38
N PHE A 160 6.05 9.04 4.64
CA PHE A 160 5.74 7.62 4.76
C PHE A 160 6.03 6.88 3.46
N PHE A 161 6.70 5.74 3.57
CA PHE A 161 6.78 4.73 2.53
C PHE A 161 5.67 3.71 2.77
N ILE A 162 4.77 3.53 1.81
CA ILE A 162 3.70 2.52 1.83
C ILE A 162 3.82 1.73 0.55
N SER A 163 4.15 0.44 0.64
CA SER A 163 4.46 -0.36 -0.55
C SER A 163 4.02 -1.81 -0.41
N PRO A 164 3.46 -2.44 -1.46
CA PRO A 164 3.46 -3.89 -1.53
C PRO A 164 4.91 -4.39 -1.62
N LEU A 165 5.24 -5.45 -0.88
CA LEU A 165 6.51 -6.17 -0.95
C LEU A 165 6.21 -7.67 -1.11
N ILE A 166 6.78 -8.29 -2.14
CA ILE A 166 6.46 -9.67 -2.53
C ILE A 166 7.43 -10.64 -1.87
N LYS A 167 6.92 -11.69 -1.22
CA LYS A 167 7.76 -12.71 -0.57
C LYS A 167 8.66 -13.39 -1.62
N GLY A 168 9.92 -13.58 -1.27
CA GLY A 168 10.92 -14.17 -2.16
C GLY A 168 11.50 -13.22 -3.21
N LEU A 169 11.01 -11.97 -3.32
CA LEU A 169 11.57 -10.97 -4.25
C LEU A 169 12.30 -9.87 -3.49
N GLU A 170 13.35 -9.34 -4.12
CA GLU A 170 14.18 -8.28 -3.54
C GLU A 170 13.40 -6.95 -3.46
N PRO A 171 13.20 -6.37 -2.27
CA PRO A 171 12.33 -5.21 -2.09
C PRO A 171 12.89 -3.91 -2.70
N TRP A 172 14.19 -3.82 -2.96
CA TRP A 172 14.77 -2.70 -3.72
C TRP A 172 14.54 -2.82 -5.23
N LYS A 173 14.19 -4.02 -5.73
CA LYS A 173 13.83 -4.24 -7.14
C LYS A 173 12.33 -4.25 -7.39
N PHE A 174 11.55 -4.68 -6.40
CA PHE A 174 10.09 -4.82 -6.48
C PHE A 174 9.43 -4.14 -5.29
N ASN A 175 9.06 -2.87 -5.49
CA ASN A 175 8.30 -2.05 -4.56
C ASN A 175 7.41 -1.08 -5.35
N ILE A 176 6.62 -0.27 -4.63
CA ILE A 176 5.69 0.70 -5.22
C ILE A 176 6.34 1.61 -6.25
N VAL A 177 7.60 2.03 -6.05
CA VAL A 177 8.30 2.91 -7.01
C VAL A 177 8.56 2.18 -8.33
N THR A 178 9.06 0.95 -8.25
CA THR A 178 9.38 0.15 -9.45
C THR A 178 8.14 -0.46 -10.10
N MET A 179 7.05 -0.58 -9.36
CA MET A 179 5.78 -1.14 -9.83
C MET A 179 4.80 -0.06 -10.28
N ASN A 180 5.34 0.97 -10.94
CA ASN A 180 4.58 2.11 -11.48
C ASN A 180 3.59 2.73 -10.49
N GLY A 181 4.00 2.83 -9.23
CA GLY A 181 3.10 3.18 -8.16
C GLY A 181 2.99 4.67 -7.91
N SER A 182 1.86 5.05 -7.34
CA SER A 182 1.52 6.41 -6.97
C SER A 182 0.68 6.39 -5.69
N TYR A 183 0.44 7.57 -5.13
CA TYR A 183 -0.54 7.72 -4.07
C TYR A 183 -1.27 9.05 -4.19
N SER A 184 -2.46 9.09 -3.61
CA SER A 184 -3.16 10.29 -3.20
C SER A 184 -3.23 10.33 -1.68
N GLU A 185 -3.29 11.54 -1.11
CA GLU A 185 -3.35 11.75 0.33
C GLU A 185 -4.27 12.91 0.68
N ASP A 186 -4.95 12.77 1.81
CA ASP A 186 -5.69 13.87 2.45
C ASP A 186 -5.78 13.64 3.97
N VAL A 187 -6.00 14.71 4.73
CA VAL A 187 -6.17 14.66 6.19
C VAL A 187 -7.60 15.03 6.55
N ILE A 188 -8.37 14.01 6.94
CA ILE A 188 -9.81 14.14 7.21
C ILE A 188 -10.05 13.90 8.70
N ASP A 189 -10.63 14.89 9.37
CA ASP A 189 -10.89 14.87 10.81
C ASP A 189 -9.64 14.54 11.64
N GLY A 190 -8.46 15.02 11.21
CA GLY A 190 -7.18 14.80 11.88
C GLY A 190 -6.55 13.42 11.65
N VAL A 191 -7.09 12.62 10.71
CA VAL A 191 -6.52 11.34 10.28
C VAL A 191 -6.03 11.46 8.85
N MET A 192 -4.78 11.09 8.60
CA MET A 192 -4.22 11.04 7.25
C MET A 192 -4.68 9.76 6.56
N TYR A 193 -5.27 9.88 5.38
CA TYR A 193 -5.62 8.76 4.53
C TYR A 193 -4.69 8.73 3.32
N ARG A 194 -4.16 7.54 3.02
CA ARG A 194 -3.34 7.25 1.86
C ARG A 194 -4.07 6.26 0.97
N LEU A 195 -4.35 6.66 -0.26
CA LEU A 195 -4.81 5.77 -1.32
C LEU A 195 -3.63 5.52 -2.24
N ILE A 196 -3.06 4.32 -2.17
CA ILE A 196 -1.94 3.93 -3.04
C ILE A 196 -2.48 3.22 -4.28
N ALA A 197 -1.78 3.36 -5.39
CA ALA A 197 -1.98 2.62 -6.63
C ALA A 197 -0.64 2.05 -7.09
N CYS A 198 -0.64 0.87 -7.71
CA CYS A 198 0.53 0.25 -8.34
C CYS A 198 0.09 -0.79 -9.36
N ASP A 199 1.04 -1.38 -10.07
CA ASP A 199 0.79 -2.53 -10.93
C ASP A 199 0.17 -3.69 -10.13
N GLN A 200 -0.64 -4.50 -10.81
CA GLN A 200 -1.38 -5.58 -10.16
C GLN A 200 -0.48 -6.56 -9.40
N ILE A 201 -0.74 -6.70 -8.10
CA ILE A 201 0.03 -7.59 -7.22
C ILE A 201 -0.57 -9.00 -7.10
N GLU A 202 -1.83 -9.20 -7.54
CA GLU A 202 -2.53 -10.49 -7.41
C GLU A 202 -1.87 -11.62 -8.23
N ILE A 203 -1.11 -11.29 -9.27
CA ILE A 203 -0.33 -12.29 -10.03
C ILE A 203 0.71 -13.01 -9.16
N PHE A 204 1.12 -12.41 -8.04
CA PHE A 204 2.08 -12.95 -7.07
C PHE A 204 1.41 -13.61 -5.84
N ALA A 205 0.09 -13.85 -5.88
CA ALA A 205 -0.64 -14.37 -4.72
C ALA A 205 -0.18 -15.76 -4.24
N ASP A 206 0.51 -16.54 -5.08
CA ASP A 206 1.11 -17.84 -4.72
C ASP A 206 2.36 -17.70 -3.85
N LYS A 207 3.08 -16.57 -3.93
CA LYS A 207 4.24 -16.25 -3.08
C LYS A 207 3.81 -15.66 -1.74
N GLY A 208 2.73 -14.89 -1.76
CA GLY A 208 2.30 -14.04 -0.66
C GLY A 208 2.92 -12.64 -0.75
N VAL A 209 2.17 -11.65 -0.27
CA VAL A 209 2.54 -10.24 -0.39
C VAL A 209 2.31 -9.56 0.96
N TYR A 210 3.22 -8.66 1.34
CA TYR A 210 3.06 -7.76 2.47
C TYR A 210 2.67 -6.37 1.97
N LEU A 211 1.91 -5.62 2.77
CA LEU A 211 1.92 -4.16 2.68
C LEU A 211 2.84 -3.62 3.79
N ALA A 212 3.96 -3.04 3.37
CA ALA A 212 4.95 -2.44 4.26
C ALA A 212 4.68 -0.96 4.45
N ILE A 213 4.75 -0.48 5.69
CA ILE A 213 4.63 0.94 6.02
C ILE A 213 5.79 1.36 6.92
N SER A 214 6.56 2.37 6.52
CA SER A 214 7.57 2.99 7.38
C SER A 214 7.55 4.50 7.34
N SER A 215 7.85 5.15 8.47
CA SER A 215 8.01 6.60 8.53
C SER A 215 9.48 7.03 8.36
N GLY A 216 9.68 8.31 8.06
CA GLY A 216 10.99 8.98 7.98
C GLY A 216 11.65 8.93 6.61
N SER A 217 11.11 8.15 5.66
CA SER A 217 11.50 8.18 4.26
C SER A 217 10.31 7.80 3.37
N PRO A 218 10.14 8.42 2.19
CA PRO A 218 9.18 7.97 1.19
C PRO A 218 9.70 6.77 0.37
N PHE A 219 10.91 6.27 0.63
CA PHE A 219 11.54 5.16 -0.08
C PHE A 219 11.81 3.96 0.83
N TYR A 220 12.08 2.81 0.19
CA TYR A 220 12.47 1.60 0.92
C TYR A 220 13.71 1.83 1.79
N ASN A 221 13.63 1.44 3.06
CA ASN A 221 14.68 1.63 4.04
C ASN A 221 15.09 0.30 4.69
N ASN A 222 16.33 -0.12 4.45
CA ASN A 222 16.91 -1.35 5.01
C ASN A 222 17.08 -1.31 6.53
N LYS A 223 16.99 -0.14 7.17
CA LYS A 223 16.94 -0.02 8.63
C LYS A 223 15.55 -0.29 9.19
N ALA A 224 14.50 -0.01 8.42
CA ALA A 224 13.11 -0.24 8.81
C ALA A 224 12.67 -1.68 8.53
N PHE A 225 13.14 -2.26 7.41
CA PHE A 225 12.79 -3.61 7.01
C PHE A 225 14.03 -4.44 6.68
N ALA A 226 14.09 -5.64 7.25
CA ALA A 226 15.09 -6.65 6.89
C ALA A 226 14.47 -7.66 5.92
N TYR A 227 15.17 -7.95 4.83
CA TYR A 227 14.84 -9.01 3.90
C TYR A 227 15.76 -10.22 4.15
N ASP A 228 15.17 -11.40 4.36
CA ASP A 228 15.92 -12.65 4.45
C ASP A 228 15.93 -13.32 3.08
N ALA A 229 17.07 -13.27 2.39
CA ALA A 229 17.23 -13.87 1.06
C ALA A 229 17.15 -15.41 1.07
N ALA A 230 17.36 -16.08 2.21
CA ALA A 230 17.29 -17.53 2.29
C ALA A 230 15.85 -18.03 2.40
N THR A 231 14.98 -17.28 3.08
CA THR A 231 13.56 -17.64 3.29
C THR A 231 12.62 -16.88 2.38
N GLY A 232 13.03 -15.72 1.86
CA GLY A 232 12.20 -14.79 1.13
C GLY A 232 11.28 -13.95 2.01
N GLU A 233 11.44 -14.00 3.34
CA GLU A 233 10.58 -13.26 4.27
C GLU A 233 11.05 -11.82 4.51
N MET A 234 10.09 -10.96 4.85
CA MET A 234 10.33 -9.59 5.29
C MET A 234 10.06 -9.49 6.79
N HIS A 235 10.91 -8.76 7.50
CA HIS A 235 10.73 -8.48 8.92
C HIS A 235 10.82 -6.96 9.17
N ALA A 236 9.85 -6.42 9.89
CA ALA A 236 9.93 -5.05 10.41
C ALA A 236 10.96 -5.02 11.57
N ASN A 237 11.86 -4.06 11.54
CA ASN A 237 12.87 -3.90 12.58
C ASN A 237 12.30 -3.15 13.79
N ALA A 238 12.21 -3.84 14.93
CA ALA A 238 11.68 -3.27 16.18
C ALA A 238 12.57 -2.14 16.75
N ASP A 239 13.85 -2.11 16.40
CA ASP A 239 14.80 -1.09 16.86
C ASP A 239 14.87 0.13 15.91
N TYR A 240 14.08 0.15 14.84
CA TYR A 240 14.00 1.31 13.96
C TYR A 240 13.45 2.52 14.73
N PRO A 241 14.11 3.69 14.71
CA PRO A 241 13.64 4.87 15.46
C PRO A 241 12.30 5.42 14.96
N GLY A 242 11.95 5.19 13.69
CA GLY A 242 10.66 5.55 13.13
C GLY A 242 9.62 4.42 13.29
N ALA A 243 8.46 4.59 12.67
CA ALA A 243 7.50 3.51 12.53
C ALA A 243 7.93 2.54 11.44
N ALA A 244 7.73 1.25 11.68
CA ALA A 244 7.83 0.17 10.69
C ALA A 244 6.78 -0.91 11.02
N VAL A 245 5.90 -1.23 10.07
CA VAL A 245 4.90 -2.30 10.17
C VAL A 245 4.77 -3.08 8.86
N LEU A 246 4.40 -4.35 8.98
CA LEU A 246 4.08 -5.23 7.85
C LEU A 246 2.66 -5.78 8.06
N PHE A 247 1.80 -5.63 7.07
CA PHE A 247 0.51 -6.32 7.01
C PHE A 247 0.60 -7.46 6.01
N ASP A 248 0.28 -8.69 6.42
CA ASP A 248 0.11 -9.79 5.46
C ASP A 248 -1.15 -9.55 4.60
N LEU A 249 -0.96 -9.50 3.28
CA LEU A 249 -2.07 -9.44 2.33
C LEU A 249 -2.54 -10.86 2.03
N LEU A 250 -3.71 -11.20 2.56
CA LEU A 250 -4.36 -12.50 2.33
C LEU A 250 -5.03 -12.54 0.94
N LEU A 251 -4.21 -12.41 -0.11
CA LEU A 251 -4.65 -12.49 -1.49
C LEU A 251 -5.13 -13.91 -1.81
N ASP A 252 -6.12 -14.04 -2.71
CA ASP A 252 -6.60 -15.34 -3.16
C ASP A 252 -5.54 -16.01 -4.04
N PRO A 253 -4.96 -17.16 -3.62
CA PRO A 253 -3.96 -17.86 -4.43
C PRO A 253 -4.50 -18.31 -5.79
N ALA A 254 -5.82 -18.42 -5.96
CA ALA A 254 -6.42 -18.76 -7.25
C ALA A 254 -6.26 -17.64 -8.30
N LYS A 255 -5.96 -16.42 -7.88
CA LYS A 255 -5.66 -15.29 -8.77
C LYS A 255 -4.18 -15.17 -9.14
N ALA A 256 -3.33 -16.01 -8.56
CA ALA A 256 -1.91 -16.05 -8.91
C ALA A 256 -1.74 -16.48 -10.38
N ASP A 257 -0.77 -15.86 -11.06
CA ASP A 257 -0.38 -16.22 -12.41
C ASP A 257 1.15 -16.23 -12.49
N PRO A 258 1.79 -17.37 -12.17
CA PRO A 258 3.25 -17.48 -12.14
C PRO A 258 3.91 -17.18 -13.49
N VAL A 259 3.21 -17.41 -14.60
CA VAL A 259 3.73 -17.13 -15.95
C VAL A 259 3.74 -15.63 -16.20
N LYS A 260 2.66 -14.91 -15.88
CA LYS A 260 2.64 -13.44 -15.96
C LYS A 260 3.60 -12.80 -14.96
N ALA A 261 3.70 -13.34 -13.75
CA ALA A 261 4.64 -12.87 -12.73
C ALA A 261 6.09 -12.96 -13.22
N GLU A 262 6.49 -14.09 -13.83
CA GLU A 262 7.84 -14.25 -14.39
C GLU A 262 8.10 -13.26 -15.54
N ALA A 263 7.16 -13.14 -16.48
CA ALA A 263 7.28 -12.20 -17.59
C ALA A 263 7.42 -10.75 -17.11
N TYR A 264 6.63 -10.36 -16.11
CA TYR A 264 6.70 -9.04 -15.48
C TYR A 264 8.07 -8.78 -14.84
N MET A 265 8.62 -9.76 -14.12
CA MET A 265 9.95 -9.63 -13.50
C MET A 265 11.08 -9.51 -14.54
N GLU A 266 10.99 -10.23 -15.66
CA GLU A 266 11.94 -10.11 -16.75
C GLU A 266 11.89 -8.74 -17.42
N GLU A 267 10.70 -8.21 -17.68
CA GLU A 267 10.49 -6.88 -18.28
C GLU A 267 11.09 -5.78 -17.39
N GLN A 268 10.76 -5.81 -16.11
CA GLN A 268 11.29 -4.91 -15.08
C GLN A 268 12.83 -4.96 -14.93
N THR A 269 13.45 -6.10 -15.26
CA THR A 269 14.90 -6.24 -15.22
C THR A 269 15.56 -5.69 -16.49
N LYS A 270 14.93 -5.88 -17.66
CA LYS A 270 15.43 -5.37 -18.95
C LYS A 270 15.39 -3.84 -19.02
N GLU A 271 14.36 -3.21 -18.48
CA GLU A 271 14.27 -1.74 -18.38
C GLU A 271 15.36 -1.15 -17.48
N LYS A 272 15.83 -1.90 -16.47
CA LYS A 272 16.87 -1.44 -15.53
C LYS A 272 18.29 -1.65 -16.03
N GLU A 273 18.53 -2.62 -16.91
CA GLU A 273 19.85 -2.81 -17.53
C GLU A 273 20.21 -1.71 -18.53
N SER A 274 19.23 -0.93 -19.03
CA SER A 274 19.50 0.30 -19.79
C SER A 274 19.87 1.52 -18.93
N ASP A 275 19.58 1.48 -17.62
CA ASP A 275 19.73 2.62 -16.69
C ASP A 275 20.74 2.34 -15.55
N ALA A 276 21.57 1.29 -15.68
CA ALA A 276 22.40 0.73 -14.60
C ALA A 276 23.67 1.54 -14.22
N ASP A 277 23.58 2.87 -14.17
CA ASP A 277 24.58 3.73 -13.53
C ASP A 277 23.87 4.91 -12.84
N ALA A 278 23.26 4.67 -11.66
CA ALA A 278 22.77 5.76 -10.84
C ALA A 278 22.76 5.41 -9.34
N GLU A 279 23.54 6.18 -8.56
CA GLU A 279 23.19 6.54 -7.18
C GLU A 279 21.78 7.18 -7.14
N GLN A 280 21.26 7.51 -5.95
CA GLN A 280 19.87 8.00 -5.78
C GLN A 280 19.40 8.88 -6.95
N PRO A 281 18.25 8.58 -7.60
CA PRO A 281 17.86 9.24 -8.83
C PRO A 281 17.88 10.77 -8.67
N GLN A 282 18.60 11.46 -9.54
CA GLN A 282 18.89 12.89 -9.43
C GLN A 282 17.60 13.74 -9.25
N TRP A 283 16.49 13.31 -9.87
CA TRP A 283 15.18 13.95 -9.74
C TRP A 283 14.65 14.04 -8.31
N VAL A 284 15.03 13.13 -7.41
CA VAL A 284 14.61 13.14 -6.00
C VAL A 284 15.20 14.35 -5.28
N THR A 285 16.50 14.61 -5.52
CA THR A 285 17.18 15.80 -4.99
C THR A 285 16.62 17.07 -5.64
N SER A 286 16.44 17.05 -6.96
CA SER A 286 15.85 18.17 -7.71
C SER A 286 14.41 18.49 -7.27
N MET A 287 13.64 17.49 -6.81
CA MET A 287 12.30 17.71 -6.27
C MET A 287 12.34 18.47 -4.94
N GLU A 288 13.23 18.08 -4.03
CA GLU A 288 13.39 18.77 -2.75
C GLU A 288 13.89 20.21 -2.95
N GLU A 289 14.80 20.41 -3.90
CA GLU A 289 15.27 21.73 -4.30
C GLU A 289 14.17 22.58 -4.93
N LEU A 290 13.34 22.01 -5.81
CA LEU A 290 12.20 22.71 -6.39
C LEU A 290 11.19 23.12 -5.31
N ARG A 291 10.91 22.24 -4.35
CA ARG A 291 10.08 22.57 -3.18
C ARG A 291 10.68 23.69 -2.35
N ALA A 292 11.99 23.66 -2.14
CA ALA A 292 12.69 24.71 -1.41
C ALA A 292 12.60 26.06 -2.15
N LYS A 293 12.86 26.08 -3.47
CA LYS A 293 12.76 27.27 -4.33
C LYS A 293 11.35 27.87 -4.33
N VAL A 294 10.31 27.03 -4.46
CA VAL A 294 8.91 27.46 -4.38
C VAL A 294 8.60 28.11 -3.04
N ARG A 295 9.06 27.51 -1.93
CA ARG A 295 8.85 28.03 -0.57
C ARG A 295 9.64 29.30 -0.27
N SER A 296 10.85 29.44 -0.83
CA SER A 296 11.70 30.61 -0.65
C SER A 296 11.34 31.77 -1.57
N GLY A 297 10.48 31.55 -2.57
CA GLY A 297 10.13 32.53 -3.59
C GLY A 297 11.26 32.80 -4.58
N GLU A 298 12.20 31.86 -4.71
CA GLU A 298 13.32 31.93 -5.64
C GLU A 298 12.87 31.64 -7.09
N SER A 299 13.61 32.17 -8.06
CA SER A 299 13.31 31.95 -9.48
C SER A 299 13.53 30.49 -9.88
N ILE A 300 12.56 29.91 -10.57
CA ILE A 300 12.61 28.53 -11.08
C ILE A 300 13.15 28.59 -12.52
N GLU A 301 14.47 28.53 -12.67
CA GLU A 301 15.16 28.70 -13.96
C GLU A 301 14.96 27.51 -14.90
N GLU A 302 14.70 26.32 -14.35
CA GLU A 302 14.53 25.04 -15.06
C GLU A 302 13.14 24.87 -15.71
N THR A 303 12.42 25.98 -15.93
CA THR A 303 11.10 25.99 -16.55
C THR A 303 11.20 25.86 -18.08
N ILE A 304 10.42 24.96 -18.68
CA ILE A 304 10.19 24.92 -20.14
C ILE A 304 9.34 26.14 -20.50
N ARG A 305 9.95 27.17 -21.10
CA ARG A 305 9.31 28.48 -21.28
C ARG A 305 8.06 28.42 -22.16
N GLU A 306 8.07 27.55 -23.16
CA GLU A 306 6.98 27.32 -24.11
C GLU A 306 5.77 26.67 -23.43
N SER A 307 5.97 26.01 -22.29
CA SER A 307 4.91 25.37 -21.51
C SER A 307 4.11 26.33 -20.63
N ILE A 308 4.55 27.58 -20.50
CA ILE A 308 3.89 28.58 -19.66
C ILE A 308 2.65 29.10 -20.39
N GLN A 309 1.48 28.80 -19.84
CA GLN A 309 0.21 29.25 -20.39
C GLN A 309 -0.86 29.42 -19.32
N GLU A 310 -1.82 30.30 -19.59
CA GLU A 310 -3.06 30.39 -18.81
C GLU A 310 -3.84 29.09 -18.96
N VAL A 311 -4.46 28.65 -17.87
CA VAL A 311 -5.24 27.41 -17.86
C VAL A 311 -6.66 27.67 -18.34
N ASP A 312 -7.26 26.68 -19.00
CA ASP A 312 -8.69 26.67 -19.29
C ASP A 312 -9.47 26.09 -18.10
N TYR A 313 -10.80 26.20 -18.14
CA TYR A 313 -11.69 25.61 -17.14
C TYR A 313 -12.74 24.73 -17.80
N ASP A 314 -13.08 23.63 -17.15
CA ASP A 314 -14.17 22.76 -17.57
C ASP A 314 -15.53 23.22 -17.03
N ASP A 315 -16.62 22.56 -17.45
CA ASP A 315 -17.99 22.89 -17.03
C ASP A 315 -18.21 22.72 -15.51
N SER A 316 -17.32 22.01 -14.82
CA SER A 316 -17.34 21.81 -13.37
C SER A 316 -16.45 22.81 -12.62
N GLY A 317 -15.74 23.69 -13.33
CA GLY A 317 -14.81 24.66 -12.76
C GLY A 317 -13.41 24.11 -12.47
N ASN A 318 -13.07 22.91 -12.95
CA ASN A 318 -11.73 22.37 -12.81
C ASN A 318 -10.77 23.02 -13.79
N ILE A 319 -9.54 23.25 -13.35
CA ILE A 319 -8.42 23.68 -14.18
C ILE A 319 -8.14 22.61 -15.23
N GLN A 320 -8.04 23.01 -16.49
CA GLN A 320 -7.54 22.21 -17.59
C GLN A 320 -6.24 22.83 -18.12
N TYR A 321 -5.15 22.09 -17.96
CA TYR A 321 -3.87 22.43 -18.55
C TYR A 321 -3.58 21.48 -19.72
N ILE A 322 -3.28 22.02 -20.90
CA ILE A 322 -3.01 21.21 -22.10
C ILE A 322 -1.71 21.65 -22.77
N TYR A 323 -0.67 20.83 -22.75
CA TYR A 323 0.61 21.12 -23.41
C TYR A 323 1.08 19.91 -24.21
N GLU A 324 1.46 20.12 -25.48
CA GLU A 324 1.94 19.05 -26.39
C GLU A 324 1.04 17.80 -26.48
N GLY A 325 -0.28 17.98 -26.34
CA GLY A 325 -1.25 16.88 -26.38
C GLY A 325 -1.49 16.17 -25.04
N TRP A 326 -0.71 16.50 -24.01
CA TRP A 326 -0.98 16.11 -22.63
C TRP A 326 -2.07 16.98 -22.04
N LYS A 327 -3.01 16.39 -21.31
CA LYS A 327 -4.09 17.09 -20.62
C LYS A 327 -4.09 16.74 -19.13
N TYR A 328 -4.12 17.74 -18.28
CA TYR A 328 -4.23 17.59 -16.83
C TYR A 328 -5.42 18.37 -16.32
N THR A 329 -6.25 17.71 -15.51
CA THR A 329 -7.44 18.30 -14.91
C THR A 329 -7.35 18.22 -13.40
N THR A 330 -7.53 19.34 -12.70
CA THR A 330 -7.55 19.36 -11.22
C THR A 330 -8.48 20.47 -10.70
N PRO A 331 -9.15 20.30 -9.56
CA PRO A 331 -9.85 21.39 -8.89
C PRO A 331 -8.85 22.45 -8.38
N PRO A 332 -9.10 23.76 -8.57
CA PRO A 332 -8.23 24.82 -8.05
C PRO A 332 -7.91 24.71 -6.55
N GLU A 333 -8.87 24.24 -5.76
CA GLU A 333 -8.77 24.05 -4.31
C GLU A 333 -7.81 22.94 -3.89
N GLN A 334 -7.47 21.99 -4.78
CA GLN A 334 -6.50 20.94 -4.48
C GLN A 334 -5.05 21.44 -4.58
N ILE A 335 -4.81 22.49 -5.36
CA ILE A 335 -3.46 22.99 -5.64
C ILE A 335 -3.17 24.37 -5.03
N PHE A 336 -4.21 25.14 -4.70
CA PHE A 336 -4.09 26.44 -4.05
C PHE A 336 -4.98 26.51 -2.80
N LYS A 337 -4.44 27.12 -1.74
CA LYS A 337 -5.23 27.57 -0.58
C LYS A 337 -6.17 28.71 -0.98
N GLU A 338 -7.23 28.89 -0.19
CA GLU A 338 -8.16 30.01 -0.39
C GLU A 338 -7.42 31.35 -0.32
N GLY A 339 -7.53 32.16 -1.38
CA GLY A 339 -6.84 33.45 -1.49
C GLY A 339 -5.33 33.38 -1.74
N GLN A 340 -4.74 32.20 -1.97
CA GLN A 340 -3.31 32.07 -2.27
C GLN A 340 -2.94 32.78 -3.57
N VAL A 341 -1.94 33.66 -3.50
CA VAL A 341 -1.25 34.29 -4.64
C VAL A 341 0.18 33.77 -4.65
N GLY A 342 0.70 33.46 -5.84
CA GLY A 342 2.01 32.85 -6.02
C GLY A 342 1.95 31.44 -6.58
N PHE A 343 3.06 30.70 -6.49
CA PHE A 343 3.12 29.31 -6.90
C PHE A 343 2.22 28.42 -6.04
N SER A 344 1.69 27.36 -6.64
CA SER A 344 0.93 26.32 -5.96
C SER A 344 1.80 25.57 -4.97
N ASP A 345 1.22 25.20 -3.83
CA ASP A 345 1.91 24.40 -2.80
C ASP A 345 2.12 22.95 -3.28
N HIS A 346 1.34 22.54 -4.28
CA HIS A 346 1.36 21.21 -4.89
C HIS A 346 1.80 21.31 -6.34
N PHE A 347 2.55 20.31 -6.77
CA PHE A 347 2.88 20.09 -8.16
C PHE A 347 2.79 18.60 -8.46
N SER A 348 2.41 18.27 -9.69
CA SER A 348 2.36 16.90 -10.16
C SER A 348 3.68 16.54 -10.81
N ILE A 349 4.17 15.32 -10.55
CA ILE A 349 5.34 14.79 -11.25
C ILE A 349 4.86 14.04 -12.48
N ILE A 350 5.49 14.35 -13.60
CA ILE A 350 5.26 13.71 -14.88
C ILE A 350 6.53 12.93 -15.19
N VAL A 351 6.36 11.63 -15.43
CA VAL A 351 7.44 10.74 -15.85
C VAL A 351 7.30 10.56 -17.37
N GLU A 352 8.31 10.97 -18.12
CA GLU A 352 8.39 10.79 -19.57
C GLU A 352 9.65 9.99 -19.94
N ASN A 353 9.68 9.46 -21.17
CA ASN A 353 10.82 8.69 -21.68
C ASN A 353 12.13 9.51 -21.75
N ASP A 354 12.06 10.85 -21.65
CA ASP A 354 13.20 11.78 -21.70
C ASP A 354 13.57 12.37 -20.33
N GLY A 355 12.89 11.97 -19.25
CA GLY A 355 13.21 12.38 -17.88
C GLY A 355 11.98 12.72 -17.02
N TYR A 356 12.24 13.37 -15.89
CA TYR A 356 11.22 13.76 -14.92
C TYR A 356 10.88 15.24 -15.08
N LYS A 357 9.60 15.57 -15.14
CA LYS A 357 9.08 16.96 -15.19
C LYS A 357 8.12 17.19 -14.03
N ALA A 358 7.98 18.43 -13.57
CA ALA A 358 6.99 18.85 -12.60
C ALA A 358 6.03 19.86 -13.22
N LEU A 359 4.72 19.64 -13.09
CA LEU A 359 3.69 20.63 -13.43
C LEU A 359 3.44 21.53 -12.22
N LEU A 360 3.84 22.80 -12.34
CA LEU A 360 3.59 23.83 -11.34
C LEU A 360 2.53 24.81 -11.84
N PHE A 361 1.71 25.30 -10.90
CA PHE A 361 0.77 26.37 -11.18
C PHE A 361 1.17 27.65 -10.45
N TYR A 362 0.79 28.79 -11.00
CA TYR A 362 0.96 30.10 -10.39
C TYR A 362 -0.34 30.88 -10.49
N ARG A 363 -0.82 31.41 -9.37
CA ARG A 363 -1.98 32.32 -9.31
C ARG A 363 -1.51 33.75 -9.11
N ASP A 364 -1.94 34.65 -9.99
CA ASP A 364 -1.64 36.08 -9.87
C ASP A 364 -2.60 36.81 -8.90
N GLU A 365 -2.35 38.10 -8.65
CA GLU A 365 -3.19 38.94 -7.77
C GLU A 365 -4.63 39.13 -8.26
N ASN A 366 -4.88 38.88 -9.55
CA ASN A 366 -6.22 38.96 -10.16
C ASN A 366 -6.94 37.61 -10.16
N GLY A 367 -6.29 36.54 -9.66
CA GLY A 367 -6.83 35.18 -9.63
C GLY A 367 -6.61 34.39 -10.92
N VAL A 368 -5.85 34.91 -11.89
CA VAL A 368 -5.50 34.20 -13.13
C VAL A 368 -4.48 33.11 -12.80
N ILE A 369 -4.73 31.90 -13.28
CA ILE A 369 -3.89 30.73 -13.03
C ILE A 369 -3.12 30.39 -14.30
N THR A 370 -1.81 30.24 -14.17
CA THR A 370 -0.92 29.77 -15.25
C THR A 370 -0.28 28.46 -14.85
N GLY A 371 -0.20 27.49 -15.77
CA GLY A 371 0.53 26.24 -15.60
C GLY A 371 1.89 26.30 -16.30
N ARG A 372 2.88 25.53 -15.82
CA ARG A 372 4.20 25.39 -16.43
C ARG A 372 4.84 24.05 -16.09
N LEU A 373 5.66 23.54 -17.00
CA LEU A 373 6.51 22.37 -16.79
C LEU A 373 7.92 22.80 -16.36
N VAL A 374 8.44 22.14 -15.34
CA VAL A 374 9.80 22.31 -14.80
C VAL A 374 10.54 21.00 -14.94
N VAL A 375 11.75 21.02 -15.51
CA VAL A 375 12.57 19.81 -15.66
C VAL A 375 13.23 19.45 -14.32
N LEU A 376 13.04 18.22 -13.85
CA LEU A 376 13.62 17.69 -12.60
C LEU A 376 14.86 16.83 -12.84
N ASP A 377 14.99 16.24 -14.03
CA ASP A 377 16.16 15.46 -14.43
C ASP A 377 16.51 15.79 -15.88
N SER A 378 17.76 16.17 -16.11
CA SER A 378 18.29 16.40 -17.44
C SER A 378 19.36 15.37 -17.72
N SER A 379 18.96 14.16 -18.11
CA SER A 379 19.85 13.32 -18.94
C SER A 379 20.04 13.93 -20.34
N VAL A 380 19.26 14.97 -20.69
CA VAL A 380 19.40 15.74 -21.92
C VAL A 380 20.40 16.88 -21.71
N ASN A 381 21.61 16.61 -22.20
CA ASN A 381 22.62 17.61 -22.53
C ASN A 381 21.99 18.71 -23.41
N LEU A 382 21.70 19.88 -22.84
CA LEU A 382 21.31 21.09 -23.57
C LEU A 382 22.55 21.69 -24.27
N GLU A 383 23.09 20.97 -25.25
CA GLU A 383 23.89 21.56 -26.32
C GLU A 383 23.29 21.19 -27.68
N ALA A 384 23.12 22.24 -28.50
CA ALA A 384 22.74 22.26 -29.93
C ALA A 384 21.24 22.38 -30.28
N LYS A 385 20.71 23.61 -30.26
CA LYS A 385 20.64 24.42 -31.50
C LYS A 385 20.35 25.90 -31.24
#